data_AF-A0A7S2ULP5-F1
#
_entry.id   AF-A0A7S2ULP5-F1
#
_cell.length_a   1.000
_cell.length_b   1.000
_cell.length_c   1.000
_cell.angle_alpha   90.00
_cell.angle_beta   90.00
_cell.angle_gamma   90.00
#
_symmetry.space_group_name_H-M   'P 1'
#
loop_
_entity.id
_entity.type
_entity.pdbx_description
1 polymer ?
#
loop_
_entity_poly.entity_id
_entity_poly.type
_entity_poly.pdbx_seq_one_letter_code
_entity_poly.pdbx_strand_id
1 'polypeptide(L)'
;MLEAQLSELNESTSDAKAKLEAALYDLSQGDETIQGLKEDLEKAEKSLAAAQKSRQKATESSVAAQQAADSKKARMVETLQREIQALQQQMSKKSSAAQRLLQEREAECMELRKTNKKLQHEVDKGTLSDRRIFELAAKQSNRDTAAVTEIEIRDELVNRLTEKLVSRDGDLATAEINVQQVEGRVEELCRVHRREDVNLDYLKSIVVQYLSKPPGSSERSALLPVLATLLQFDPSDYQAIEAGQQKVSWWGTVEATYIDRTPSSQVIQPRASQEPQQVSLLSPVASKVSSAEVKISKPANGTNGSTPGTSSKRKGGTSLQF
;
A
#
# COMPACT_ATOMS: atom_id res chain seq x y z
N MET A 1 42.20 178.06 15.27
CA MET A 1 41.82 177.08 16.32
C MET A 1 40.41 176.48 16.09
N LEU A 2 39.46 177.19 15.46
CA LEU A 2 38.15 176.64 15.06
C LEU A 2 38.16 175.78 13.78
N GLU A 3 39.10 176.00 12.85
CA GLU A 3 39.20 175.21 11.61
C GLU A 3 39.72 173.78 11.85
N ALA A 4 40.57 173.56 12.85
CA ALA A 4 41.06 172.23 13.21
C ALA A 4 39.93 171.35 13.78
N GLN A 5 39.04 171.91 14.59
CA GLN A 5 37.90 171.19 15.16
C GLN A 5 36.81 170.86 14.13
N LEU A 6 36.62 171.71 13.10
CA LEU A 6 35.72 171.42 11.99
C LEU A 6 36.27 170.35 11.05
N SER A 7 37.60 170.29 10.84
CA SER A 7 38.21 169.20 10.09
C SER A 7 38.15 167.87 10.84
N GLU A 8 38.40 167.87 12.16
CA GLU A 8 38.26 166.66 13.00
C GLU A 8 36.82 166.17 13.08
N LEU A 9 35.84 167.08 13.17
CA LEU A 9 34.42 166.72 13.10
C LEU A 9 34.05 166.19 11.72
N ASN A 10 34.48 166.81 10.63
CA ASN A 10 34.14 166.35 9.28
C ASN A 10 34.83 165.02 8.94
N GLU A 11 36.06 164.82 9.38
CA GLU A 11 36.81 163.57 9.24
C GLU A 11 36.21 162.47 10.12
N SER A 12 35.83 162.77 11.37
CA SER A 12 35.07 161.86 12.24
C SER A 12 33.69 161.52 11.69
N THR A 13 32.99 162.48 11.08
CA THR A 13 31.68 162.23 10.45
C THR A 13 31.83 161.42 9.16
N SER A 14 32.90 161.66 8.39
CA SER A 14 33.26 160.86 7.23
C SER A 14 33.64 159.43 7.62
N ASP A 15 34.45 159.26 8.66
CA ASP A 15 34.84 157.96 9.20
C ASP A 15 33.65 157.21 9.81
N ALA A 16 32.77 157.91 10.52
CA ALA A 16 31.53 157.32 11.05
C ALA A 16 30.59 156.91 9.92
N LYS A 17 30.50 157.70 8.83
CA LYS A 17 29.69 157.39 7.67
C LYS A 17 30.27 156.22 6.86
N ALA A 18 31.60 156.17 6.69
CA ALA A 18 32.29 155.04 6.07
C ALA A 18 32.15 153.75 6.90
N LYS A 19 32.24 153.84 8.23
CA LYS A 19 31.98 152.71 9.14
C LYS A 19 30.51 152.29 9.13
N LEU A 20 29.58 153.22 8.99
CA LEU A 20 28.16 152.93 8.90
C LEU A 20 27.81 152.30 7.54
N GLU A 21 28.43 152.75 6.45
CA GLU A 21 28.26 152.18 5.12
C GLU A 21 28.92 150.79 5.01
N ALA A 22 30.10 150.60 5.63
CA ALA A 22 30.72 149.28 5.78
C ALA A 22 29.86 148.34 6.65
N ALA A 23 29.32 148.82 7.77
CA ALA A 23 28.42 148.04 8.62
C ALA A 23 27.11 147.70 7.90
N LEU A 24 26.55 148.60 7.08
CA LEU A 24 25.37 148.33 6.26
C LEU A 24 25.68 147.31 5.15
N TYR A 25 26.86 147.36 4.56
CA TYR A 25 27.30 146.37 3.56
C TYR A 25 27.51 144.99 4.19
N ASP A 26 28.16 144.92 5.36
CA ASP A 26 28.33 143.68 6.11
C ASP A 26 26.98 143.11 6.60
N LEU A 27 26.04 143.99 6.99
CA LEU A 27 24.68 143.58 7.35
C LEU A 27 23.92 143.03 6.13
N SER A 28 24.03 143.69 4.97
CA SER A 28 23.44 143.23 3.70
C SER A 28 24.02 141.88 3.26
N GLN A 29 25.34 141.70 3.39
CA GLN A 29 26.00 140.43 3.10
C GLN A 29 25.58 139.35 4.12
N GLY A 30 25.43 139.73 5.39
CA GLY A 30 24.86 138.90 6.44
C GLY A 30 23.44 138.44 6.10
N ASP A 31 22.57 139.35 5.67
CA ASP A 31 21.19 139.04 5.28
C ASP A 31 21.13 138.12 4.05
N GLU A 32 22.00 138.31 3.05
CA GLU A 32 22.13 137.40 1.91
C GLU A 32 22.58 135.99 2.34
N THR A 33 23.55 135.88 3.26
CA THR A 33 23.97 134.57 3.80
C THR A 33 22.89 133.91 4.64
N ILE A 34 22.14 134.69 5.43
CA ILE A 34 21.01 134.19 6.22
C ILE A 34 19.89 133.71 5.29
N GLN A 35 19.63 134.43 4.20
CA GLN A 35 18.63 134.04 3.20
C GLN A 35 19.06 132.77 2.46
N GLY A 36 20.32 132.66 2.06
CA GLY A 36 20.88 131.44 1.48
C GLY A 36 20.79 130.24 2.41
N LEU A 37 21.15 130.41 3.70
CA LEU A 37 21.03 129.36 4.71
C LEU A 37 19.57 128.96 4.96
N LYS A 38 18.62 129.90 4.91
CA LYS A 38 17.18 129.60 5.02
C LYS A 38 16.68 128.80 3.82
N GLU A 39 17.08 129.16 2.60
CA GLU A 39 16.72 128.41 1.40
C GLU A 39 17.31 127.00 1.41
N ASP A 40 18.56 126.85 1.86
CA ASP A 40 19.21 125.55 1.98
C ASP A 40 18.60 124.71 3.10
N LEU A 41 18.20 125.32 4.22
CA LEU A 41 17.46 124.65 5.29
C LEU A 41 16.08 124.21 4.81
N GLU A 42 15.36 125.04 4.06
CA GLU A 42 14.06 124.67 3.48
C GLU A 42 14.20 123.55 2.43
N LYS A 43 15.25 123.58 1.60
CA LYS A 43 15.57 122.49 0.67
C LYS A 43 15.92 121.20 1.43
N ALA A 44 16.71 121.30 2.49
CA ALA A 44 17.07 120.16 3.33
C ALA A 44 15.85 119.55 4.01
N GLU A 45 14.96 120.36 4.59
CA GLU A 45 13.71 119.91 5.21
C GLU A 45 12.76 119.26 4.19
N LYS A 46 12.59 119.86 3.01
CA LYS A 46 11.79 119.25 1.91
C LYS A 46 12.40 117.93 1.47
N SER A 47 13.71 117.83 1.36
CA SER A 47 14.40 116.58 0.98
C SER A 47 14.27 115.50 2.07
N LEU A 48 14.34 115.89 3.35
CA LEU A 48 14.21 114.97 4.49
C LEU A 48 12.77 114.48 4.62
N ALA A 49 11.77 115.35 4.43
CA ALA A 49 10.36 114.96 4.39
C ALA A 49 10.06 114.02 3.20
N ALA A 50 10.66 114.27 2.03
CA ALA A 50 10.54 113.38 0.88
C ALA A 50 11.24 112.03 1.12
N ALA A 51 12.41 112.02 1.76
CA ALA A 51 13.14 110.82 2.16
C ALA A 51 12.38 110.01 3.22
N GLN A 52 11.75 110.66 4.21
CA GLN A 52 10.90 110.00 5.20
C GLN A 52 9.65 109.40 4.56
N LYS A 53 8.95 110.12 3.68
CA LYS A 53 7.78 109.60 2.96
C LYS A 53 8.13 108.42 2.06
N SER A 54 9.25 108.48 1.34
CA SER A 54 9.70 107.35 0.52
C SER A 54 10.14 106.16 1.38
N ARG A 55 10.80 106.40 2.52
CA ARG A 55 11.14 105.34 3.49
C ARG A 55 9.90 104.69 4.10
N GLN A 56 8.89 105.47 4.51
CA GLN A 56 7.61 104.94 4.99
C GLN A 56 6.93 104.06 3.94
N LYS A 57 6.81 104.55 2.69
CA LYS A 57 6.27 103.76 1.58
C LYS A 57 7.06 102.48 1.33
N ALA A 58 8.39 102.54 1.38
CA ALA A 58 9.24 101.36 1.24
C ALA A 58 9.00 100.35 2.38
N THR A 59 8.91 100.80 3.63
CA THR A 59 8.63 99.93 4.78
C THR A 59 7.23 99.31 4.71
N GLU A 60 6.20 100.09 4.34
CA GLU A 60 4.83 99.60 4.17
C GLU A 60 4.75 98.57 3.05
N SER A 61 5.42 98.81 1.91
CA SER A 61 5.49 97.84 0.80
C SER A 61 6.21 96.55 1.20
N SER A 62 7.27 96.64 2.01
CA SER A 62 8.01 95.49 2.52
C SER A 62 7.18 94.67 3.51
N VAL A 63 6.48 95.33 4.44
CA VAL A 63 5.56 94.67 5.40
C VAL A 63 4.40 94.01 4.66
N ALA A 64 3.80 94.68 3.67
CA ALA A 64 2.73 94.11 2.85
C ALA A 64 3.22 92.90 2.03
N ALA A 65 4.43 92.98 1.45
CA ALA A 65 5.05 91.87 0.75
C ALA A 65 5.35 90.69 1.68
N GLN A 66 5.82 90.95 2.90
CA GLN A 66 6.08 89.94 3.93
C GLN A 66 4.79 89.24 4.38
N GLN A 67 3.73 90.00 4.65
CA GLN A 67 2.41 89.44 4.99
C GLN A 67 1.81 88.63 3.84
N ALA A 68 1.98 89.07 2.59
CA ALA A 68 1.58 88.31 1.42
C ALA A 68 2.39 87.01 1.26
N ALA A 69 3.70 87.03 1.58
CA ALA A 69 4.54 85.83 1.57
C ALA A 69 4.15 84.86 2.69
N ASP A 70 3.91 85.35 3.90
CA ASP A 70 3.58 84.53 5.06
C ASP A 70 2.17 83.93 4.96
N SER A 71 1.20 84.68 4.41
CA SER A 71 -0.12 84.12 4.11
C SER A 71 -0.09 83.04 3.02
N LYS A 72 0.77 83.18 2.00
CA LYS A 72 1.00 82.12 1.00
C LYS A 72 1.64 80.88 1.62
N LYS A 73 2.65 81.06 2.47
CA LYS A 73 3.28 79.95 3.22
C LYS A 73 2.28 79.25 4.13
N ALA A 74 1.47 80.00 4.88
CA ALA A 74 0.43 79.44 5.75
C ALA A 74 -0.59 78.60 4.97
N ARG A 75 -1.08 79.11 3.83
CA ARG A 75 -1.97 78.34 2.93
C ARG A 75 -1.31 77.08 2.38
N MET A 76 -0.03 77.15 2.04
CA MET A 76 0.73 75.99 1.55
C MET A 76 0.91 74.94 2.65
N VAL A 77 1.29 75.35 3.87
CA VAL A 77 1.41 74.46 5.03
C VAL A 77 0.07 73.82 5.37
N GLU A 78 -1.02 74.58 5.35
CA GLU A 78 -2.36 74.04 5.61
C GLU A 78 -2.78 73.03 4.53
N THR A 79 -2.47 73.30 3.26
CA THR A 79 -2.75 72.38 2.14
C THR A 79 -1.95 71.09 2.28
N LEU A 80 -0.65 71.18 2.57
CA LEU A 80 0.21 70.03 2.84
C LEU A 80 -0.27 69.23 4.06
N GLN A 81 -0.72 69.90 5.12
CA GLN A 81 -1.24 69.25 6.31
C GLN A 81 -2.54 68.49 6.03
N ARG A 82 -3.43 69.04 5.19
CA ARG A 82 -4.63 68.33 4.72
C ARG A 82 -4.27 67.13 3.83
N GLU A 83 -3.28 67.27 2.95
CA GLU A 83 -2.82 66.15 2.10
C GLU A 83 -2.21 65.02 2.94
N ILE A 84 -1.39 65.33 3.94
CA ILE A 84 -0.85 64.33 4.88
C ILE A 84 -1.97 63.61 5.61
N GLN A 85 -2.97 64.34 6.14
CA GLN A 85 -4.11 63.73 6.81
C GLN A 85 -4.94 62.86 5.85
N ALA A 86 -5.19 63.32 4.63
CA ALA A 86 -5.91 62.56 3.61
C ALA A 86 -5.15 61.27 3.24
N LEU A 87 -3.83 61.33 3.06
CA LEU A 87 -2.99 60.16 2.79
C LEU A 87 -2.97 59.19 3.97
N GLN A 88 -2.90 59.69 5.21
CA GLN A 88 -2.93 58.86 6.41
C GLN A 88 -4.27 58.14 6.57
N GLN A 89 -5.39 58.82 6.30
CA GLN A 89 -6.73 58.20 6.27
C GLN A 89 -6.88 57.19 5.13
N GLN A 90 -6.30 57.46 3.95
CA GLN A 90 -6.29 56.49 2.86
C GLN A 90 -5.44 55.25 3.20
N MET A 91 -4.28 55.44 3.83
CA MET A 91 -3.44 54.33 4.27
C MET A 91 -4.12 53.49 5.34
N SER A 92 -4.80 54.09 6.33
CA SER A 92 -5.51 53.32 7.36
C SER A 92 -6.67 52.51 6.77
N LYS A 93 -7.43 53.10 5.82
CA LYS A 93 -8.48 52.39 5.08
C LYS A 93 -7.93 51.25 4.22
N LYS A 94 -6.85 51.49 3.47
CA LYS A 94 -6.21 50.47 2.62
C LYS A 94 -5.58 49.35 3.45
N SER A 95 -4.91 49.70 4.56
CA SER A 95 -4.31 48.73 5.48
C SER A 95 -5.36 47.84 6.13
N SER A 96 -6.45 48.42 6.66
CA SER A 96 -7.54 47.63 7.23
C SER A 96 -8.26 46.75 6.20
N ALA A 97 -8.46 47.22 4.98
CA ALA A 97 -9.00 46.40 3.89
C ALA A 97 -8.06 45.23 3.52
N ALA A 98 -6.75 45.48 3.41
CA ALA A 98 -5.76 44.45 3.14
C ALA A 98 -5.69 43.41 4.27
N GLN A 99 -5.77 43.85 5.53
CA GLN A 99 -5.79 42.96 6.69
C GLN A 99 -7.03 42.06 6.72
N ARG A 100 -8.21 42.59 6.36
CA ARG A 100 -9.43 41.76 6.23
C ARG A 100 -9.30 40.73 5.12
N LEU A 101 -8.77 41.12 3.96
CA LEU A 101 -8.55 40.20 2.85
C LEU A 101 -7.58 39.08 3.24
N LEU A 102 -6.51 39.40 3.97
CA LEU A 102 -5.59 38.38 4.50
C LEU A 102 -6.29 37.42 5.45
N GLN A 103 -7.08 37.93 6.39
CA GLN A 103 -7.85 37.09 7.33
C GLN A 103 -8.85 36.17 6.62
N GLU A 104 -9.57 36.67 5.61
CA GLU A 104 -10.48 35.86 4.78
C GLU A 104 -9.72 34.75 4.04
N ARG A 105 -8.55 35.06 3.46
CA ARG A 105 -7.72 34.07 2.76
C ARG A 105 -7.09 33.06 3.70
N GLU A 106 -6.71 33.46 4.90
CA GLU A 106 -6.22 32.55 5.94
C GLU A 106 -7.32 31.58 6.40
N ALA A 107 -8.55 32.08 6.58
CA ALA A 107 -9.71 31.26 6.92
C ALA A 107 -10.04 30.26 5.80
N GLU A 108 -10.03 30.70 4.55
CA GLU A 108 -10.22 29.83 3.39
C GLU A 108 -9.12 28.75 3.31
N CYS A 109 -7.85 29.12 3.52
CA CYS A 109 -6.75 28.15 3.56
C CYS A 109 -6.90 27.13 4.70
N MET A 110 -7.44 27.52 5.86
CA MET A 110 -7.73 26.59 6.95
C MET A 110 -8.84 25.60 6.59
N GLU A 111 -9.94 26.07 5.99
CA GLU A 111 -11.03 25.20 5.55
C GLU A 111 -10.60 24.27 4.40
N LEU A 112 -9.80 24.77 3.46
CA LEU A 112 -9.19 23.94 2.41
C LEU A 112 -8.26 22.86 3.01
N ARG A 113 -7.45 23.19 4.02
CA ARG A 113 -6.62 22.19 4.71
C ARG A 113 -7.46 21.15 5.44
N LYS A 114 -8.58 21.56 6.05
CA LYS A 114 -9.50 20.67 6.76
C LYS A 114 -10.24 19.73 5.82
N THR A 115 -10.74 20.24 4.70
CA THR A 115 -11.38 19.42 3.65
C THR A 115 -10.38 18.48 3.00
N ASN A 116 -9.16 18.94 2.71
CA ASN A 116 -8.10 18.09 2.18
C ASN A 116 -7.73 16.95 3.15
N LYS A 117 -7.61 17.23 4.46
CA LYS A 117 -7.42 16.18 5.48
C LYS A 117 -8.57 15.16 5.52
N LYS A 118 -9.82 15.60 5.37
CA LYS A 118 -10.98 14.70 5.32
C LYS A 118 -10.95 13.82 4.07
N LEU A 119 -10.70 14.40 2.90
CA LEU A 119 -10.59 13.67 1.65
C LEU A 119 -9.42 12.69 1.67
N GLN A 120 -8.26 13.09 2.19
CA GLN A 120 -7.13 12.18 2.39
C GLN A 120 -7.53 11.01 3.29
N HIS A 121 -8.30 11.26 4.35
CA HIS A 121 -8.78 10.21 5.23
C HIS A 121 -9.77 9.25 4.57
N GLU A 122 -10.62 9.76 3.68
CA GLU A 122 -11.52 8.95 2.86
C GLU A 122 -10.76 8.11 1.83
N VAL A 123 -9.72 8.68 1.20
CA VAL A 123 -8.83 7.97 0.29
C VAL A 123 -8.05 6.88 1.01
N ASP A 124 -7.42 7.20 2.15
CA ASP A 124 -6.61 6.26 2.93
C ASP A 124 -7.45 5.10 3.48
N LYS A 125 -8.71 5.36 3.85
CA LYS A 125 -9.63 4.33 4.34
C LYS A 125 -10.40 3.62 3.22
N GLY A 126 -10.26 4.09 1.99
CA GLY A 126 -11.11 3.72 0.87
C GLY A 126 -12.55 4.24 1.05
N THR A 127 -13.28 4.27 -0.06
CA THR A 127 -14.72 4.57 -0.05
C THR A 127 -15.43 3.59 0.88
N LEU A 128 -16.51 4.01 1.56
CA LEU A 128 -17.34 3.11 2.38
C LEU A 128 -17.77 1.85 1.62
N SER A 129 -18.03 1.97 0.30
CA SER A 129 -18.31 0.83 -0.58
C SER A 129 -17.12 -0.12 -0.69
N ASP A 130 -15.91 0.40 -0.90
CA ASP A 130 -14.71 -0.41 -1.08
C ASP A 130 -14.38 -1.17 0.19
N ARG A 131 -14.49 -0.49 1.35
CA ARG A 131 -14.36 -1.15 2.65
C ARG A 131 -15.39 -2.27 2.83
N ARG A 132 -16.64 -2.05 2.39
CA ARG A 132 -17.69 -3.07 2.45
C ARG A 132 -17.41 -4.24 1.51
N ILE A 133 -16.89 -3.97 0.31
CA ILE A 133 -16.48 -4.99 -0.66
C ILE A 133 -15.36 -5.84 -0.06
N PHE A 134 -14.32 -5.24 0.52
CA PHE A 134 -13.23 -5.99 1.17
C PHE A 134 -13.70 -6.79 2.38
N GLU A 135 -14.63 -6.26 3.18
CA GLU A 135 -15.21 -6.99 4.31
C GLU A 135 -16.00 -8.22 3.84
N LEU A 136 -16.80 -8.08 2.77
CA LEU A 136 -17.53 -9.19 2.17
C LEU A 136 -16.58 -10.21 1.53
N ALA A 137 -15.55 -9.75 0.84
CA ALA A 137 -14.52 -10.62 0.27
C ALA A 137 -13.77 -11.40 1.36
N ALA A 138 -13.44 -10.77 2.48
CA ALA A 138 -12.82 -11.44 3.63
C ALA A 138 -13.76 -12.46 4.27
N LYS A 139 -15.05 -12.12 4.43
CA LYS A 139 -16.06 -13.07 4.94
C LYS A 139 -16.23 -14.27 4.00
N GLN A 140 -16.25 -14.02 2.70
CA GLN A 140 -16.37 -15.07 1.69
C GLN A 140 -15.12 -15.95 1.68
N SER A 141 -13.92 -15.36 1.68
CA SER A 141 -12.66 -16.10 1.75
C SER A 141 -12.57 -16.95 3.02
N ASN A 142 -12.98 -16.43 4.18
CA ASN A 142 -13.01 -17.21 5.42
C ASN A 142 -13.99 -18.38 5.34
N ARG A 143 -15.17 -18.17 4.73
CA ARG A 143 -16.15 -19.22 4.50
C ARG A 143 -15.62 -20.29 3.56
N ASP A 144 -14.98 -19.89 2.47
CA ASP A 144 -14.44 -20.80 1.47
C ASP A 144 -13.27 -21.62 2.06
N THR A 145 -12.36 -20.99 2.82
CA THR A 145 -11.31 -21.70 3.55
C THR A 145 -11.88 -22.72 4.52
N ALA A 146 -12.90 -22.35 5.32
CA ALA A 146 -13.53 -23.29 6.24
C ALA A 146 -14.18 -24.47 5.50
N ALA A 147 -14.89 -24.21 4.40
CA ALA A 147 -15.51 -25.25 3.58
C ALA A 147 -14.47 -26.20 2.96
N VAL A 148 -13.36 -25.66 2.44
CA VAL A 148 -12.26 -26.47 1.90
C VAL A 148 -11.66 -27.37 2.97
N THR A 149 -11.35 -26.83 4.16
CA THR A 149 -10.81 -27.66 5.25
C THR A 149 -11.79 -28.75 5.71
N GLU A 150 -13.10 -28.47 5.69
CA GLU A 150 -14.12 -29.45 6.05
C GLU A 150 -14.20 -30.57 4.99
N ILE A 151 -14.08 -30.23 3.71
CA ILE A 151 -14.03 -31.20 2.60
C ILE A 151 -12.78 -32.08 2.74
N GLU A 152 -11.61 -31.49 2.99
CA GLU A 152 -10.36 -32.24 3.18
C GLU A 152 -10.48 -33.26 4.33
N ILE A 153 -11.03 -32.85 5.47
CA ILE A 153 -11.25 -33.74 6.62
C ILE A 153 -12.23 -34.88 6.26
N ARG A 154 -13.30 -34.57 5.50
CA ARG A 154 -14.26 -35.59 5.04
C ARG A 154 -13.59 -36.59 4.10
N ASP A 155 -12.80 -36.12 3.14
CA ASP A 155 -12.12 -36.96 2.17
C ASP A 155 -11.10 -37.88 2.84
N GLU A 156 -10.32 -37.37 3.80
CA GLU A 156 -9.42 -38.18 4.63
C GLU A 156 -10.16 -39.25 5.45
N LEU A 157 -11.35 -38.93 5.95
CA LEU A 157 -12.17 -39.89 6.69
C LEU A 157 -12.71 -40.98 5.76
N VAL A 158 -13.24 -40.60 4.60
CA VAL A 158 -13.74 -41.53 3.58
C VAL A 158 -12.63 -42.46 3.11
N ASN A 159 -11.43 -41.93 2.85
CA ASN A 159 -10.28 -42.72 2.45
C ASN A 159 -9.89 -43.75 3.53
N ARG A 160 -9.82 -43.33 4.80
CA ARG A 160 -9.55 -44.24 5.93
C ARG A 160 -10.61 -45.32 6.11
N LEU A 161 -11.89 -44.98 5.93
CA LEU A 161 -12.97 -45.96 6.01
C LEU A 161 -12.92 -46.95 4.85
N THR A 162 -12.62 -46.46 3.65
CA THR A 162 -12.46 -47.29 2.46
C THR A 162 -11.29 -48.27 2.61
N GLU A 163 -10.14 -47.80 3.10
CA GLU A 163 -8.98 -48.65 3.37
C GLU A 163 -9.30 -49.76 4.39
N LYS A 164 -10.00 -49.42 5.48
CA LYS A 164 -10.44 -50.40 6.48
C LYS A 164 -11.40 -51.43 5.90
N LEU A 165 -12.31 -51.01 5.02
CA LEU A 165 -13.28 -51.89 4.38
C LEU A 165 -12.55 -52.88 3.46
N VAL A 166 -11.64 -52.39 2.60
CA VAL A 166 -10.81 -53.24 1.74
C VAL A 166 -9.96 -54.22 2.55
N SER A 167 -9.35 -53.78 3.65
CA SER A 167 -8.59 -54.66 4.54
C SER A 167 -9.46 -55.74 5.17
N ARG A 168 -10.68 -55.39 5.63
CA ARG A 168 -11.62 -56.35 6.22
C ARG A 168 -12.14 -57.35 5.20
N ASP A 169 -12.42 -56.91 3.98
CA ASP A 169 -12.83 -57.81 2.88
C ASP A 169 -11.71 -58.80 2.56
N GLY A 170 -10.45 -58.36 2.57
CA GLY A 170 -9.28 -59.24 2.40
C GLY A 170 -9.13 -60.27 3.54
N ASP A 171 -9.31 -59.83 4.79
CA ASP A 171 -9.30 -60.73 5.96
C ASP A 171 -10.42 -61.77 5.87
N LEU A 172 -11.63 -61.35 5.46
CA LEU A 172 -12.80 -62.20 5.31
C LEU A 172 -12.59 -63.25 4.21
N ALA A 173 -12.10 -62.84 3.04
CA ALA A 173 -11.77 -63.78 1.96
C ALA A 173 -10.71 -64.80 2.40
N THR A 174 -9.72 -64.38 3.19
CA THR A 174 -8.71 -65.28 3.75
C THR A 174 -9.33 -66.27 4.75
N ALA A 175 -10.23 -65.79 5.61
CA ALA A 175 -10.95 -66.63 6.56
C ALA A 175 -11.86 -67.66 5.85
N GLU A 176 -12.57 -67.25 4.79
CA GLU A 176 -13.41 -68.15 3.98
C GLU A 176 -12.59 -69.26 3.32
N ILE A 177 -11.43 -68.93 2.73
CA ILE A 177 -10.51 -69.93 2.16
C ILE A 177 -10.03 -70.91 3.24
N ASN A 178 -9.69 -70.40 4.43
CA ASN A 178 -9.25 -71.26 5.53
C ASN A 178 -10.36 -72.19 6.02
N VAL A 179 -11.60 -71.71 6.10
CA VAL A 179 -12.76 -72.54 6.45
C VAL A 179 -12.93 -73.66 5.42
N GLN A 180 -12.92 -73.34 4.13
CA GLN A 180 -13.02 -74.36 3.07
C GLN A 180 -11.90 -75.40 3.15
N GLN A 181 -10.66 -74.99 3.44
CA GLN A 181 -9.54 -75.92 3.62
C GLN A 181 -9.72 -76.82 4.84
N VAL A 182 -10.19 -76.27 5.97
CA VAL A 182 -10.42 -77.04 7.19
C VAL A 182 -11.59 -78.00 7.00
N GLU A 183 -12.68 -77.57 6.39
CA GLU A 183 -13.83 -78.42 6.04
C GLU A 183 -13.39 -79.60 5.17
N GLY A 184 -12.57 -79.36 4.15
CA GLY A 184 -12.02 -80.44 3.32
C GLY A 184 -11.14 -81.43 4.11
N ARG A 185 -10.31 -80.93 5.05
CA ARG A 185 -9.53 -81.81 5.95
C ARG A 185 -10.40 -82.60 6.92
N VAL A 186 -11.46 -82.00 7.45
CA VAL A 186 -12.41 -82.68 8.33
C VAL A 186 -13.15 -83.77 7.56
N GLU A 187 -13.60 -83.49 6.33
CA GLU A 187 -14.24 -84.49 5.47
C GLU A 187 -13.30 -85.66 5.20
N GLU A 188 -12.02 -85.39 4.90
CA GLU A 188 -11.01 -86.43 4.71
C GLU A 188 -10.78 -87.26 5.99
N LEU A 189 -10.67 -86.62 7.16
CA LEU A 189 -10.53 -87.32 8.44
C LEU A 189 -11.78 -88.13 8.80
N CYS A 190 -12.97 -87.61 8.55
CA CYS A 190 -14.22 -88.35 8.71
C CYS A 190 -14.24 -89.57 7.79
N ARG A 191 -13.73 -89.47 6.57
CA ARG A 191 -13.60 -90.61 5.65
C ARG A 191 -12.60 -91.65 6.18
N VAL A 192 -11.44 -91.23 6.67
CA VAL A 192 -10.44 -92.14 7.28
C VAL A 192 -11.02 -92.84 8.51
N HIS A 193 -11.63 -92.10 9.42
CA HIS A 193 -12.22 -92.67 10.63
C HIS A 193 -13.34 -93.67 10.31
N ARG A 194 -14.20 -93.36 9.33
CA ARG A 194 -15.24 -94.30 8.84
C ARG A 194 -14.65 -95.58 8.25
N ARG A 195 -13.44 -95.56 7.67
CA ARG A 195 -12.73 -96.76 7.17
C ARG A 195 -12.13 -97.58 8.31
N GLU A 196 -11.66 -96.92 9.37
CA GLU A 196 -11.07 -97.57 10.55
C GLU A 196 -12.12 -98.23 11.45
N ASP A 197 -13.33 -97.66 11.54
CA ASP A 197 -14.45 -98.19 12.34
C ASP A 197 -15.21 -99.35 11.67
N VAL A 198 -14.78 -99.83 10.50
CA VAL A 198 -15.37 -101.00 9.87
C VAL A 198 -15.08 -102.22 10.75
N ASN A 199 -16.13 -102.91 11.21
CA ASN A 199 -15.97 -104.14 11.98
C ASN A 199 -15.22 -105.19 11.13
N LEU A 200 -13.92 -105.32 11.38
CA LEU A 200 -13.01 -106.14 10.58
C LEU A 200 -13.38 -107.62 10.60
N ASP A 201 -14.00 -108.10 11.68
CA ASP A 201 -14.46 -109.50 11.77
C ASP A 201 -15.67 -109.74 10.84
N TYR A 202 -16.58 -108.77 10.73
CA TYR A 202 -17.69 -108.84 9.79
C TYR A 202 -17.21 -108.71 8.33
N LEU A 203 -16.33 -107.75 8.06
CA LEU A 203 -15.73 -107.58 6.74
C LEU A 203 -14.97 -108.85 6.32
N LYS A 204 -14.16 -109.44 7.20
CA LYS A 204 -13.45 -110.69 6.94
C LYS A 204 -14.41 -111.82 6.61
N SER A 205 -15.53 -111.94 7.34
CA SER A 205 -16.56 -112.94 7.05
C SER A 205 -17.15 -112.75 5.64
N ILE A 206 -17.52 -111.53 5.27
CA ILE A 206 -18.08 -111.23 3.94
C ILE A 206 -17.05 -111.42 2.82
N VAL A 207 -15.79 -111.03 3.02
CA VAL A 207 -14.72 -111.25 2.04
C VAL A 207 -14.46 -112.74 1.83
N VAL A 208 -14.40 -113.53 2.92
CA VAL A 208 -14.25 -114.99 2.83
C VAL A 208 -15.45 -115.61 2.11
N GLN A 209 -16.67 -115.16 2.41
CA GLN A 209 -17.87 -115.60 1.73
C GLN A 209 -17.82 -115.22 0.24
N TYR A 210 -17.40 -114.01 -0.12
CA TYR A 210 -17.24 -113.56 -1.50
C TYR A 210 -16.21 -114.40 -2.28
N LEU A 211 -15.06 -114.71 -1.67
CA LEU A 211 -13.99 -115.51 -2.28
C LEU A 211 -14.36 -117.00 -2.41
N SER A 212 -15.21 -117.51 -1.52
CA SER A 212 -15.70 -118.90 -1.60
C SER A 212 -16.67 -119.15 -2.77
N LYS A 213 -17.17 -118.08 -3.41
CA LYS A 213 -18.18 -118.17 -4.48
C LYS A 213 -17.54 -118.03 -5.86
N PRO A 214 -17.96 -118.85 -6.85
CA PRO A 214 -17.38 -118.81 -8.18
C PRO A 214 -17.62 -117.45 -8.87
N PRO A 215 -16.65 -116.98 -9.68
CA PRO A 215 -16.81 -115.75 -10.46
C PRO A 215 -18.00 -115.89 -11.42
N GLY A 216 -18.84 -114.86 -11.50
CA GLY A 216 -20.07 -114.85 -12.32
C GLY A 216 -21.33 -115.37 -11.62
N SER A 217 -21.23 -115.87 -10.38
CA SER A 217 -22.42 -116.18 -9.58
C SER A 217 -23.19 -114.91 -9.21
N SER A 218 -24.52 -114.96 -9.32
CA SER A 218 -25.41 -113.89 -8.88
C SER A 218 -25.24 -113.58 -7.38
N GLU A 219 -24.92 -114.59 -6.57
CA GLU A 219 -24.64 -114.43 -5.13
C GLU A 219 -23.37 -113.61 -4.89
N ARG A 220 -22.33 -113.82 -5.71
CA ARG A 220 -21.08 -113.05 -5.62
C ARG A 220 -21.31 -111.60 -6.01
N SER A 221 -22.09 -111.37 -7.07
CA SER A 221 -22.43 -110.02 -7.52
C SER A 221 -23.31 -109.28 -6.51
N ALA A 222 -24.18 -109.98 -5.77
CA ALA A 222 -25.00 -109.42 -4.69
C ALA A 222 -24.17 -109.00 -3.46
N LEU A 223 -23.03 -109.65 -3.21
CA LEU A 223 -22.11 -109.30 -2.13
C LEU A 223 -21.22 -108.09 -2.48
N LEU A 224 -21.11 -107.70 -3.76
CA LEU A 224 -20.27 -106.59 -4.20
C LEU A 224 -20.79 -105.22 -3.71
N PRO A 225 -22.10 -104.90 -3.79
CA PRO A 225 -22.68 -103.72 -3.13
C PRO A 225 -22.47 -103.71 -1.61
N VAL A 226 -22.47 -104.89 -0.97
CA VAL A 226 -22.23 -105.00 0.48
C VAL A 226 -20.78 -104.71 0.82
N LEU A 227 -19.83 -105.24 0.04
CA LEU A 227 -18.41 -104.89 0.17
C LEU A 227 -18.15 -103.43 -0.14
N ALA A 228 -18.81 -102.88 -1.16
CA ALA A 228 -18.65 -101.48 -1.55
C ALA A 228 -19.23 -100.51 -0.52
N THR A 229 -20.29 -100.88 0.20
CA THR A 229 -20.83 -100.09 1.32
C THR A 229 -19.98 -100.23 2.58
N LEU A 230 -19.44 -101.42 2.88
CA LEU A 230 -18.54 -101.63 4.01
C LEU A 230 -17.18 -100.95 3.84
N LEU A 231 -16.60 -101.01 2.64
CA LEU A 231 -15.33 -100.37 2.31
C LEU A 231 -15.47 -98.95 1.76
N GLN A 232 -16.72 -98.49 1.61
CA GLN A 232 -17.09 -97.16 1.10
C GLN A 232 -16.35 -96.80 -0.19
N PHE A 233 -16.59 -97.58 -1.24
CA PHE A 233 -15.99 -97.35 -2.56
C PHE A 233 -16.48 -96.03 -3.16
N ASP A 234 -15.54 -95.20 -3.58
CA ASP A 234 -15.79 -93.97 -4.31
C ASP A 234 -16.15 -94.30 -5.79
N PRO A 235 -16.78 -93.38 -6.55
CA PRO A 235 -17.05 -93.60 -7.98
C PRO A 235 -15.80 -93.97 -8.79
N SER A 236 -14.62 -93.49 -8.38
CA SER A 236 -13.33 -93.89 -8.94
C SER A 236 -12.95 -95.34 -8.66
N ASP A 237 -13.30 -95.86 -7.49
CA ASP A 237 -13.02 -97.25 -7.10
C ASP A 237 -13.90 -98.21 -7.89
N TYR A 238 -15.16 -97.85 -8.15
CA TYR A 238 -16.04 -98.60 -9.06
C TYR A 238 -15.45 -98.67 -10.48
N GLN A 239 -14.93 -97.57 -11.01
CA GLN A 239 -14.26 -97.56 -12.32
C GLN A 239 -13.02 -98.45 -12.34
N ALA A 240 -12.22 -98.44 -11.26
CA ALA A 240 -11.04 -99.31 -11.14
C ALA A 240 -11.41 -100.80 -11.08
N ILE A 241 -12.51 -101.15 -10.38
CA ILE A 241 -13.00 -102.51 -10.26
C ILE A 241 -13.58 -103.02 -11.58
N GLU A 242 -14.36 -102.20 -12.30
CA GLU A 242 -14.90 -102.56 -13.62
C GLU A 242 -13.79 -102.74 -14.66
N ALA A 243 -12.79 -101.85 -14.66
CA ALA A 243 -11.59 -101.99 -15.50
C ALA A 243 -10.80 -103.26 -15.17
N GLY A 244 -10.78 -103.67 -13.89
CA GLY A 244 -10.14 -104.90 -13.43
C GLY A 244 -10.92 -106.17 -13.79
N GLN A 245 -12.26 -106.15 -13.73
CA GLN A 245 -13.10 -107.32 -14.05
C GLN A 245 -12.92 -107.81 -15.48
N GLN A 246 -12.67 -106.89 -16.43
CA GLN A 246 -12.42 -107.25 -17.83
C GLN A 246 -11.08 -107.99 -18.06
N LYS A 247 -10.18 -108.01 -17.06
CA LYS A 247 -8.83 -108.59 -17.18
C LYS A 247 -8.63 -109.92 -16.44
N VAL A 248 -9.65 -110.46 -15.76
CA VAL A 248 -9.52 -111.70 -14.97
C VAL A 248 -9.98 -112.94 -15.75
N SER A 249 -9.02 -113.70 -16.30
CA SER A 249 -9.26 -115.03 -16.90
C SER A 249 -8.94 -116.17 -15.92
N TRP A 250 -10.00 -116.75 -15.35
CA TRP A 250 -10.24 -118.09 -14.80
C TRP A 250 -9.16 -118.89 -14.00
N TRP A 251 -7.83 -118.91 -14.27
CA TRP A 251 -6.83 -119.46 -13.31
C TRP A 251 -5.43 -118.85 -13.54
N GLY A 252 -4.90 -118.13 -12.55
CA GLY A 252 -3.45 -117.97 -12.34
C GLY A 252 -2.68 -117.00 -13.25
N THR A 253 -2.90 -115.69 -13.09
CA THR A 253 -1.87 -114.64 -12.88
C THR A 253 -2.64 -113.33 -12.67
N VAL A 254 -2.66 -112.81 -11.44
CA VAL A 254 -3.14 -111.46 -11.18
C VAL A 254 -2.02 -110.53 -11.64
N GLU A 255 -2.15 -109.87 -12.78
CA GLU A 255 -1.32 -108.69 -13.05
C GLU A 255 -1.73 -107.63 -12.04
N ALA A 256 -0.86 -107.36 -11.07
CA ALA A 256 -1.05 -106.30 -10.10
C ALA A 256 -1.17 -104.98 -10.86
N THR A 257 -2.39 -104.48 -11.00
CA THR A 257 -2.60 -103.09 -11.38
C THR A 257 -2.33 -102.31 -10.10
N TYR A 258 -1.09 -101.85 -9.96
CA TYR A 258 -0.73 -100.92 -8.88
C TYR A 258 -1.71 -99.76 -8.98
N ILE A 259 -2.48 -99.54 -7.92
CA ILE A 259 -3.10 -98.25 -7.67
C ILE A 259 -1.90 -97.34 -7.42
N ASP A 260 -1.43 -96.71 -8.49
CA ASP A 260 -0.34 -95.75 -8.39
C ASP A 260 -0.77 -94.72 -7.36
N ARG A 261 -0.12 -94.83 -6.20
CA ARG A 261 0.07 -93.74 -5.28
C ARG A 261 0.66 -92.64 -6.16
N THR A 262 -0.14 -91.60 -6.39
CA THR A 262 0.20 -90.39 -7.14
C THR A 262 1.71 -90.14 -7.15
N PRO A 263 2.35 -89.97 -8.32
CA PRO A 263 3.77 -89.80 -8.39
C PRO A 263 4.16 -88.57 -7.55
N SER A 264 5.00 -88.83 -6.56
CA SER A 264 5.95 -87.85 -6.04
C SER A 264 6.75 -87.29 -7.23
N SER A 265 6.23 -86.23 -7.85
CA SER A 265 7.03 -85.40 -8.74
C SER A 265 7.91 -84.51 -7.87
N GLN A 266 9.15 -85.00 -7.78
CA GLN A 266 10.39 -84.23 -7.86
C GLN A 266 10.79 -83.39 -6.63
N VAL A 267 11.67 -84.01 -5.85
CA VAL A 267 12.89 -83.35 -5.37
C VAL A 267 13.70 -82.91 -6.61
N ILE A 268 13.70 -81.62 -6.90
CA ILE A 268 14.82 -80.97 -7.62
C ILE A 268 15.69 -80.33 -6.54
N GLN A 269 16.87 -80.91 -6.34
CA GLN A 269 17.98 -80.27 -5.63
C GLN A 269 18.59 -79.14 -6.50
N PRO A 270 19.28 -78.18 -5.86
CA PRO A 270 19.66 -76.90 -6.46
C PRO A 270 20.91 -77.02 -7.35
N ARG A 271 21.15 -76.06 -8.26
CA ARG A 271 22.44 -75.32 -8.41
C ARG A 271 22.59 -74.53 -9.73
N ALA A 272 23.03 -73.27 -9.55
CA ALA A 272 23.86 -72.37 -10.40
C ALA A 272 23.27 -71.80 -11.71
N SER A 273 23.05 -70.47 -11.81
CA SER A 273 23.99 -69.38 -12.24
C SER A 273 24.11 -69.32 -13.79
N GLN A 274 23.83 -68.24 -14.53
CA GLN A 274 24.36 -66.85 -14.54
C GLN A 274 23.44 -65.96 -15.45
N GLU A 275 22.97 -64.76 -15.03
CA GLU A 275 23.51 -63.35 -15.22
C GLU A 275 23.33 -62.74 -16.64
N PRO A 276 23.35 -61.39 -16.87
CA PRO A 276 23.43 -60.20 -15.98
C PRO A 276 22.28 -59.17 -16.24
N GLN A 277 21.98 -58.13 -15.44
CA GLN A 277 22.72 -56.87 -15.24
C GLN A 277 22.12 -56.02 -14.10
N GLN A 278 22.99 -55.54 -13.20
CA GLN A 278 23.22 -54.15 -12.74
C GLN A 278 22.04 -53.32 -12.14
N VAL A 279 22.14 -52.60 -11.01
CA VAL A 279 23.24 -52.19 -10.13
C VAL A 279 22.67 -51.72 -8.77
N SER A 280 23.36 -52.08 -7.67
CA SER A 280 23.66 -51.33 -6.41
C SER A 280 22.54 -50.54 -5.69
N LEU A 281 22.33 -50.61 -4.36
CA LEU A 281 23.29 -50.38 -3.26
C LEU A 281 22.73 -50.88 -1.90
N LEU A 282 23.67 -51.25 -1.01
CA LEU A 282 23.51 -51.52 0.41
C LEU A 282 23.38 -50.24 1.25
N SER A 283 22.36 -50.25 2.13
CA SER A 283 22.41 -50.05 3.60
C SER A 283 23.08 -48.77 4.19
N PRO A 284 23.05 -48.57 5.53
CA PRO A 284 22.47 -47.36 6.11
C PRO A 284 23.53 -46.52 6.85
N VAL A 285 23.36 -45.21 7.05
CA VAL A 285 23.94 -44.52 8.22
C VAL A 285 23.50 -43.06 8.32
N ALA A 286 23.46 -42.63 9.56
CA ALA A 286 23.21 -41.30 10.10
C ALA A 286 23.95 -40.12 9.45
N SER A 287 23.33 -38.94 9.53
CA SER A 287 23.86 -37.65 10.07
C SER A 287 23.09 -36.50 9.41
N LYS A 288 22.41 -35.61 10.15
CA LYS A 288 22.92 -34.45 10.90
C LYS A 288 23.45 -33.31 9.98
N VAL A 289 22.92 -32.10 10.24
CA VAL A 289 23.53 -30.76 10.07
C VAL A 289 23.21 -29.96 8.77
N SER A 290 22.38 -28.92 8.97
CA SER A 290 22.59 -27.49 8.63
C SER A 290 22.33 -26.92 7.21
N SER A 291 21.45 -25.92 7.23
CA SER A 291 21.53 -24.56 6.64
C SER A 291 21.83 -24.35 5.15
N ALA A 292 20.86 -23.71 4.47
CA ALA A 292 21.04 -22.57 3.56
C ALA A 292 19.64 -21.96 3.31
N GLU A 293 19.24 -20.89 3.98
CA GLU A 293 19.36 -19.49 3.51
C GLU A 293 19.27 -19.35 1.98
N VAL A 294 18.07 -19.09 1.46
CA VAL A 294 17.87 -18.46 0.16
C VAL A 294 17.32 -17.05 0.38
N LYS A 295 18.27 -16.12 0.36
CA LYS A 295 18.10 -14.68 0.16
C LYS A 295 17.91 -14.46 -1.34
N ILE A 296 16.76 -13.92 -1.75
CA ILE A 296 16.58 -13.24 -3.04
C ILE A 296 15.91 -11.91 -2.70
N SER A 297 16.69 -10.88 -2.43
CA SER A 297 17.16 -9.87 -3.38
C SER A 297 16.11 -8.79 -3.68
N LYS A 298 16.25 -7.66 -3.00
CA LYS A 298 15.80 -6.34 -3.45
C LYS A 298 16.40 -6.03 -4.84
N PRO A 299 15.72 -5.19 -5.63
CA PRO A 299 16.41 -4.11 -6.33
C PRO A 299 16.04 -2.76 -5.73
N ALA A 300 17.08 -2.00 -5.41
CA ALA A 300 17.02 -0.55 -5.28
C ALA A 300 17.43 0.08 -6.62
N ASN A 301 17.01 1.33 -6.78
CA ASN A 301 17.42 2.33 -7.77
C ASN A 301 16.80 2.29 -9.18
N GLY A 302 15.95 3.30 -9.38
CA GLY A 302 15.52 3.82 -10.67
C GLY A 302 15.00 5.25 -10.51
N THR A 303 15.86 6.16 -10.01
CA THR A 303 15.70 7.61 -10.19
C THR A 303 15.65 7.91 -11.68
N ASN A 304 14.53 8.43 -12.17
CA ASN A 304 14.48 9.23 -13.40
C ASN A 304 13.47 10.34 -13.21
N GLY A 305 14.00 11.53 -12.93
CA GLY A 305 13.28 12.77 -13.19
C GLY A 305 13.24 13.02 -14.69
N SER A 306 12.09 13.47 -15.18
CA SER A 306 11.95 14.26 -16.40
C SER A 306 10.57 14.92 -16.41
N THR A 307 10.54 16.18 -16.00
CA THR A 307 9.69 17.20 -16.63
C THR A 307 10.16 17.37 -18.09
N PRO A 308 9.24 17.60 -19.05
CA PRO A 308 8.79 18.96 -19.37
C PRO A 308 7.26 18.96 -19.63
N GLY A 309 6.52 20.06 -19.60
CA GLY A 309 6.78 21.36 -20.17
C GLY A 309 5.43 21.86 -20.69
N THR A 310 5.12 23.09 -20.33
CA THR A 310 4.00 23.92 -20.78
C THR A 310 3.76 23.86 -22.29
N SER A 311 2.51 23.75 -22.73
CA SER A 311 2.07 24.49 -23.93
C SER A 311 0.59 24.84 -23.88
N SER A 312 0.39 26.14 -23.98
CA SER A 312 -0.86 26.86 -24.14
C SER A 312 -1.46 26.57 -25.52
N LYS A 313 -2.78 26.37 -25.61
CA LYS A 313 -3.51 26.64 -26.87
C LYS A 313 -4.92 27.18 -26.59
N ARG A 314 -4.99 28.51 -26.69
CA ARG A 314 -6.20 29.27 -27.04
C ARG A 314 -6.71 28.85 -28.43
N LYS A 315 -8.04 28.86 -28.60
CA LYS A 315 -8.89 29.22 -29.76
C LYS A 315 -10.23 28.49 -29.51
N GLY A 316 -11.39 29.10 -29.40
CA GLY A 316 -11.91 30.27 -30.11
C GLY A 316 -12.89 29.80 -31.19
N GLY A 317 -14.18 30.12 -31.03
CA GLY A 317 -15.25 29.95 -32.03
C GLY A 317 -16.58 29.58 -31.37
N THR A 318 -17.53 30.51 -31.16
CA THR A 318 -18.62 30.89 -32.10
C THR A 318 -19.47 29.67 -32.47
N SER A 319 -20.78 29.59 -32.21
CA SER A 319 -21.92 30.35 -32.75
C SER A 319 -23.10 29.37 -32.55
N LEU A 320 -24.37 29.67 -32.25
CA LEU A 320 -25.39 30.42 -32.99
C LEU A 320 -26.73 29.89 -32.41
N GLN A 321 -27.74 30.75 -32.24
CA GLN A 321 -29.21 30.55 -32.34
C GLN A 321 -29.83 29.22 -31.84
N PHE A 322 -30.85 29.22 -30.99
CA PHE A 322 -32.14 29.94 -31.06
C PHE A 322 -32.64 30.35 -29.68
#